data_AF-A0A518G969-F1
#
_entry.id   AF-A0A518G969-F1
#
_cell.length_a   1.000
_cell.length_b   1.000
_cell.length_c   1.000
_cell.angle_alpha   90.00
_cell.angle_beta   90.00
_cell.angle_gamma   90.00
#
_symmetry.space_group_name_H-M   'P 1'
#
loop_
_entity.id
_entity.type
_entity.pdbx_description
1 polymer ?
#
loop_
_entity_poly.entity_id
_entity_poly.type
_entity_poly.pdbx_seq_one_letter_code
_entity_poly.pdbx_strand_id
1 'polypeptide(L)'
;MNAVNGIGEVPRGEAFTMKHNDLLDIQIATTQRIVQELKEFDNLYCEICNEPYFGGVTMEWQHRIVDAIVDTEKDLAQHHLISMNIANGRSTVKDPHPAVSTVNFHYCVPPDTVAMNDGLNKVIGENETVSVVQPTCCTVRRPGISCLLAELCTITLTTPSPRNTQPEHCGTTSCLGAAALN
;
A
#
# COMPACT_ATOMS: atom_id res chain seq x y z
N MET A 1 18.06 5.83 13.04
CA MET A 1 17.00 6.80 12.70
C MET A 1 17.66 8.16 12.70
N ASN A 2 17.50 8.96 11.63
CA ASN A 2 18.16 10.27 11.51
C ASN A 2 17.17 11.35 11.97
N ALA A 3 17.21 11.69 13.26
CA ALA A 3 16.31 12.68 13.87
C ALA A 3 16.78 14.12 13.57
N VAL A 4 16.60 14.56 12.32
CA VAL A 4 16.95 15.93 11.89
C VAL A 4 16.12 16.99 12.64
N ASN A 5 14.94 16.61 13.16
CA ASN A 5 14.00 17.49 13.84
C ASN A 5 13.99 17.33 15.38
N GLY A 6 14.91 16.54 15.97
CA GLY A 6 14.94 16.28 17.41
C GLY A 6 13.74 15.50 17.96
N ILE A 7 12.93 14.91 17.08
CA ILE A 7 11.75 14.11 17.40
C ILE A 7 12.01 12.68 16.93
N GLY A 8 11.53 11.69 17.70
CA GLY A 8 11.63 10.28 17.33
C GLY A 8 12.77 9.51 18.02
N GLU A 9 13.14 9.87 19.25
CA GLU A 9 13.82 8.92 20.16
C GLU A 9 12.83 7.85 20.63
N VAL A 10 12.37 7.01 19.70
CA VAL A 10 11.43 5.94 19.96
C VAL A 10 12.08 4.59 19.67
N PRO A 11 11.74 3.51 20.39
CA PRO A 11 12.17 2.18 20.03
C PRO A 11 11.74 1.84 18.60
N ARG A 12 12.62 1.19 17.83
CA ARG A 12 12.37 0.88 16.40
C ARG A 12 11.03 0.19 16.16
N GLY A 13 10.61 -0.69 17.06
CA GLY A 13 9.35 -1.44 16.97
C GLY A 13 8.10 -0.66 17.42
N GLU A 14 8.24 0.61 17.80
CA GLU A 14 7.15 1.42 18.32
C GLU A 14 6.84 2.66 17.47
N ALA A 15 7.60 2.87 16.39
CA ALA A 15 7.48 4.06 15.54
C ALA A 15 6.11 4.20 14.86
N PHE A 16 5.40 3.09 14.64
CA PHE A 16 4.09 3.04 13.98
C PHE A 16 3.02 2.50 14.94
N THR A 17 2.95 3.14 16.11
CA THR A 17 2.00 2.84 17.18
C THR A 17 1.35 4.14 17.66
N MET A 18 0.34 4.03 18.50
CA MET A 18 -0.32 5.18 19.13
C MET A 18 0.39 5.68 20.41
N LYS A 19 1.58 5.17 20.73
CA LYS A 19 2.25 5.46 22.02
C LYS A 19 2.99 6.79 22.06
N HIS A 20 3.40 7.31 20.90
CA HIS A 20 4.31 8.46 20.76
C HIS A 20 3.62 9.57 19.99
N ASN A 21 2.84 10.40 20.71
CA ASN A 21 1.96 11.41 20.11
C ASN A 21 2.71 12.45 19.26
N ASP A 22 3.90 12.86 19.68
CA ASP A 22 4.74 13.82 18.97
C ASP A 22 5.17 13.29 17.59
N LEU A 23 5.56 12.01 17.51
CA LEU A 23 5.87 11.35 16.24
C LEU A 23 4.60 11.13 15.40
N LEU A 24 3.52 10.69 16.03
CA LEU A 24 2.24 10.45 15.37
C LEU A 24 1.69 11.73 14.72
N ASP A 25 1.76 12.87 15.41
CA ASP A 25 1.31 14.16 14.89
C ASP A 25 2.07 14.56 13.62
N ILE A 26 3.38 14.28 13.56
CA ILE A 26 4.20 14.53 12.36
C ILE A 26 3.82 13.58 11.22
N GLN A 27 3.58 12.30 11.53
CA GLN A 27 3.16 11.32 10.53
C GLN A 27 1.80 11.71 9.92
N ILE A 28 0.87 12.16 10.75
CA ILE A 28 -0.43 12.71 10.32
C ILE A 28 -0.22 13.95 9.47
N ALA A 29 0.53 14.95 9.95
CA ALA A 29 0.78 16.18 9.20
C ALA A 29 1.44 15.92 7.83
N THR A 30 2.37 14.96 7.79
CA THR A 30 3.01 14.51 6.54
C THR A 30 2.00 13.89 5.59
N THR A 31 1.14 13.00 6.09
CA THR A 31 0.06 12.36 5.32
C THR A 31 -0.88 13.41 4.73
N GLN A 32 -1.36 14.33 5.56
CA GLN A 32 -2.26 15.42 5.15
C GLN A 32 -1.60 16.29 4.07
N ARG A 33 -0.31 16.60 4.23
CA ARG A 33 0.44 17.38 3.24
C ARG A 33 0.54 16.66 1.90
N ILE A 34 0.87 15.37 1.89
CA ILE A 34 0.94 14.55 0.68
C ILE A 34 -0.41 14.56 -0.04
N VAL A 35 -1.50 14.26 0.67
CA VAL A 35 -2.86 14.24 0.11
C VAL A 35 -3.23 15.60 -0.49
N GLN A 36 -2.92 16.71 0.20
CA GLN A 36 -3.21 18.04 -0.32
C GLN A 36 -2.41 18.38 -1.59
N GLU A 37 -1.14 17.97 -1.68
CA GLU A 37 -0.32 18.20 -2.87
C GLU A 37 -0.75 17.34 -4.06
N LEU A 38 -1.42 16.20 -3.80
CA LEU A 38 -1.89 15.27 -4.83
C LEU A 38 -3.37 15.45 -5.19
N LYS A 39 -4.08 16.41 -4.58
CA LYS A 39 -5.54 16.59 -4.70
C LYS A 39 -6.12 16.73 -6.12
N GLU A 40 -5.29 17.11 -7.10
CA GLU A 40 -5.71 17.33 -8.49
C GLU A 40 -5.57 16.09 -9.37
N PHE A 41 -4.95 15.01 -8.86
CA PHE A 41 -4.72 13.78 -9.60
C PHE A 41 -5.79 12.74 -9.26
N ASP A 42 -6.54 12.27 -10.25
CA ASP A 42 -7.60 11.27 -10.06
C ASP A 42 -7.13 9.83 -10.31
N ASN A 43 -5.87 9.66 -10.69
CA ASN A 43 -5.26 8.41 -11.11
C ASN A 43 -4.35 7.79 -10.03
N LEU A 44 -4.52 8.19 -8.77
CA LEU A 44 -3.72 7.73 -7.63
C LEU A 44 -4.59 6.99 -6.61
N TYR A 45 -3.96 6.08 -5.89
CA TYR A 45 -4.51 5.48 -4.67
C TYR A 45 -3.45 5.52 -3.57
N CYS A 46 -3.88 5.60 -2.31
CA CYS A 46 -3.01 5.69 -1.15
C CYS A 46 -2.85 4.33 -0.49
N GLU A 47 -1.64 3.77 -0.54
CA GLU A 47 -1.28 2.59 0.27
C GLU A 47 -0.75 3.05 1.64
N ILE A 48 -1.43 2.62 2.71
CA ILE A 48 -1.12 3.12 4.07
C ILE A 48 0.27 2.69 4.55
N CYS A 49 0.64 1.44 4.31
CA CYS A 49 1.91 0.89 4.74
C CYS A 49 2.23 -0.37 3.97
N ASN A 50 3.48 -0.46 3.48
CA ASN A 50 4.01 -1.69 2.93
C ASN A 50 4.39 -2.65 4.07
N GLU A 51 3.92 -3.90 3.97
CA GLU A 51 4.22 -4.99 4.91
C GLU A 51 4.07 -4.65 6.41
N PRO A 52 2.89 -4.19 6.88
CA PRO A 52 2.71 -3.75 8.27
C PRO A 52 2.81 -4.88 9.31
N TYR A 53 2.71 -6.13 8.86
CA TYR A 53 2.93 -7.32 9.71
C TYR A 53 4.40 -7.48 10.13
N PHE A 54 5.31 -6.67 9.61
CA PHE A 54 6.68 -6.55 10.09
C PHE A 54 6.89 -5.24 10.86
N GLY A 55 7.82 -5.24 11.83
CA GLY A 55 8.31 -4.00 12.45
C GLY A 55 7.41 -3.34 13.48
N GLY A 56 6.31 -3.99 13.91
CA GLY A 56 5.49 -3.52 15.04
C GLY A 56 4.45 -2.45 14.67
N VAL A 57 4.03 -2.38 13.41
CA VAL A 57 2.95 -1.50 12.96
C VAL A 57 1.62 -2.01 13.53
N THR A 58 0.87 -1.15 14.22
CA THR A 58 -0.43 -1.55 14.77
C THR A 58 -1.58 -1.20 13.85
N MET A 59 -2.71 -1.88 14.00
CA MET A 59 -3.90 -1.60 13.20
C MET A 59 -4.50 -0.24 13.55
N GLU A 60 -4.45 0.16 14.82
CA GLU A 60 -4.93 1.46 15.28
C GLU A 60 -4.15 2.61 14.63
N TRP A 61 -2.83 2.45 14.48
CA TRP A 61 -2.01 3.42 13.76
C TRP A 61 -2.42 3.51 12.29
N GLN A 62 -2.59 2.37 11.62
CA GLN A 62 -3.02 2.35 10.22
C GLN A 62 -4.39 3.03 10.04
N HIS A 63 -5.38 2.71 10.88
CA HIS A 63 -6.69 3.36 10.87
C HIS A 63 -6.57 4.87 11.11
N ARG A 64 -5.71 5.30 12.03
CA ARG A 64 -5.49 6.73 12.29
C ARG A 64 -4.98 7.49 11.07
N ILE A 65 -4.13 6.86 10.24
CA ILE A 65 -3.65 7.43 8.98
C ILE A 65 -4.78 7.44 7.94
N VAL A 66 -5.59 6.38 7.85
CA VAL A 66 -6.79 6.35 6.99
C VAL A 66 -7.74 7.51 7.33
N ASP A 67 -8.03 7.71 8.61
CA ASP A 67 -8.88 8.81 9.09
C ASP A 67 -8.30 10.17 8.71
N ALA A 68 -6.97 10.34 8.79
CA ALA A 68 -6.31 11.58 8.38
C ALA A 68 -6.48 11.88 6.88
N ILE A 69 -6.43 10.85 6.02
CA ILE A 69 -6.68 11.00 4.58
C ILE A 69 -8.13 11.42 4.36
N VAL A 70 -9.09 10.67 4.92
CA VAL A 70 -10.52 10.95 4.79
C VAL A 70 -10.87 12.36 5.26
N ASP A 71 -10.34 12.77 6.42
CA ASP A 71 -10.57 14.10 6.97
C ASP A 71 -9.97 15.22 6.11
N THR A 72 -8.86 14.94 5.42
CA THR A 72 -8.22 15.90 4.51
C THR A 72 -9.01 16.05 3.22
N GLU A 73 -9.55 14.95 2.71
CA GLU A 73 -10.26 14.90 1.43
C GLU A 73 -11.73 15.27 1.52
N LYS A 74 -12.31 15.33 2.73
CA LYS A 74 -13.75 15.59 2.94
C LYS A 74 -14.29 16.84 2.22
N ASP A 75 -13.43 17.85 2.05
CA ASP A 75 -13.75 19.14 1.42
C ASP A 75 -13.09 19.29 0.03
N LEU A 76 -12.45 18.24 -0.49
CA LEU A 76 -11.80 18.22 -1.79
C LEU A 76 -12.73 17.62 -2.87
N ALA A 77 -12.44 17.92 -4.13
CA ALA A 77 -13.22 17.37 -5.24
C ALA A 77 -12.96 15.87 -5.46
N GLN A 78 -11.73 15.43 -5.17
CA GLN A 78 -11.29 14.04 -5.36
C GLN A 78 -11.15 13.33 -4.02
N HIS A 79 -11.64 12.10 -3.98
CA HIS A 79 -11.41 11.16 -2.89
C HIS A 79 -10.59 10.00 -3.43
N HIS A 80 -9.34 9.86 -2.99
CA HIS A 80 -8.47 8.80 -3.48
C HIS A 80 -8.88 7.46 -2.90
N LEU A 81 -8.67 6.38 -3.67
CA LEU A 81 -8.85 5.03 -3.14
C LEU A 81 -7.79 4.76 -2.07
N ILE A 82 -8.17 4.03 -1.02
CA ILE A 82 -7.25 3.69 0.08
C ILE A 82 -7.03 2.19 0.09
N SER A 83 -5.77 1.76 0.10
CA SER A 83 -5.37 0.35 0.19
C SER A 83 -4.60 0.04 1.47
N MET A 84 -4.83 -1.17 2.00
CA MET A 84 -4.11 -1.69 3.16
C MET A 84 -3.58 -3.10 2.87
N ASN A 85 -2.33 -3.35 3.28
CA ASN A 85 -1.71 -4.66 3.15
C ASN A 85 -2.03 -5.47 4.43
N ILE A 86 -2.78 -6.56 4.29
CA ILE A 86 -3.37 -7.29 5.41
C ILE A 86 -2.44 -8.39 5.94
N ALA A 87 -1.82 -9.16 5.04
CA ALA A 87 -1.00 -10.30 5.43
C ALA A 87 0.00 -10.71 4.35
N ASN A 88 1.11 -11.29 4.79
CA ASN A 88 1.95 -12.17 3.98
C ASN A 88 1.32 -13.56 3.98
N GLY A 89 0.89 -14.03 2.81
CA GLY A 89 0.09 -15.22 2.60
C GLY A 89 -1.41 -14.92 2.59
N ARG A 90 -2.12 -15.46 3.58
CA ARG A 90 -3.59 -15.46 3.63
C ARG A 90 -4.11 -15.12 5.01
N SER A 91 -5.21 -14.38 5.06
CA SER A 91 -5.93 -14.09 6.30
C SER A 91 -7.39 -13.76 6.00
N THR A 92 -8.27 -14.00 6.97
CA THR A 92 -9.64 -13.49 6.94
C THR A 92 -9.66 -12.09 7.50
N VAL A 93 -10.11 -11.13 6.70
CA VAL A 93 -10.33 -9.75 7.12
C VAL A 93 -11.57 -9.71 8.01
N LYS A 94 -11.41 -9.18 9.22
CA LYS A 94 -12.51 -8.93 10.15
C LYS A 94 -12.60 -7.42 10.35
N ASP A 95 -13.81 -6.90 10.26
CA ASP A 95 -14.12 -5.49 10.55
C ASP A 95 -13.17 -4.49 9.85
N PRO A 96 -13.07 -4.53 8.50
CA PRO A 96 -12.19 -3.61 7.79
C PRO A 96 -12.62 -2.16 8.02
N HIS A 97 -11.65 -1.24 8.01
CA HIS A 97 -11.97 0.18 8.06
C HIS A 97 -12.96 0.55 6.93
N PRO A 98 -14.06 1.28 7.21
CA PRO A 98 -15.10 1.53 6.22
C PRO A 98 -14.57 2.27 4.98
N ALA A 99 -13.63 3.20 5.18
CA ALA A 99 -13.03 3.99 4.09
C ALA A 99 -12.01 3.23 3.23
N VAL A 100 -11.56 2.05 3.64
CA VAL A 100 -10.60 1.26 2.84
C VAL A 100 -11.31 0.69 1.63
N SER A 101 -10.80 0.99 0.44
CA SER A 101 -11.36 0.53 -0.84
C SER A 101 -10.83 -0.85 -1.23
N THR A 102 -9.54 -1.08 -0.97
CA THR A 102 -8.82 -2.29 -1.38
C THR A 102 -8.07 -2.91 -0.22
N VAL A 103 -8.22 -4.23 -0.04
CA VAL A 103 -7.39 -5.02 0.89
C VAL A 103 -6.41 -5.87 0.10
N ASN A 104 -5.14 -5.63 0.31
CA ASN A 104 -4.05 -6.28 -0.40
C ASN A 104 -3.40 -7.37 0.45
N PHE A 105 -2.89 -8.39 -0.22
CA PHE A 105 -2.20 -9.51 0.39
C PHE A 105 -0.92 -9.78 -0.42
N HIS A 106 0.14 -10.18 0.26
CA HIS A 106 1.43 -10.43 -0.37
C HIS A 106 1.65 -11.94 -0.45
N TYR A 107 2.16 -12.45 -1.56
CA TYR A 107 2.54 -13.87 -1.68
C TYR A 107 1.39 -14.84 -1.36
N CYS A 108 0.24 -14.67 -2.01
CA CYS A 108 -1.01 -15.37 -1.67
C CYS A 108 -1.03 -16.83 -2.14
N VAL A 109 -0.19 -17.66 -1.51
CA VAL A 109 -0.09 -19.09 -1.81
C VAL A 109 -0.44 -19.90 -0.55
N PRO A 110 -1.46 -20.79 -0.62
CA PRO A 110 -2.34 -21.09 -1.75
C PRO A 110 -3.31 -19.93 -2.09
N PRO A 111 -3.92 -19.91 -3.30
CA PRO A 111 -4.74 -18.80 -3.78
C PRO A 111 -6.19 -18.85 -3.25
N ASP A 112 -6.36 -18.95 -1.92
CA ASP A 112 -7.66 -19.05 -1.26
C ASP A 112 -8.14 -17.73 -0.61
N THR A 113 -7.30 -16.69 -0.55
CA THR A 113 -7.61 -15.39 0.07
C THR A 113 -8.90 -14.77 -0.47
N VAL A 114 -9.15 -14.87 -1.79
CA VAL A 114 -10.40 -14.38 -2.39
C VAL A 114 -11.62 -15.10 -1.81
N ALA A 115 -11.57 -16.44 -1.75
CA ALA A 115 -12.66 -17.25 -1.22
C ALA A 115 -12.88 -17.05 0.29
N MET A 116 -11.80 -16.81 1.04
CA MET A 116 -11.87 -16.52 2.49
C MET A 116 -12.58 -15.20 2.81
N ASN A 117 -12.64 -14.27 1.85
CA ASN A 117 -13.11 -12.89 2.04
C ASN A 117 -14.25 -12.51 1.07
N ASP A 118 -14.94 -13.50 0.49
CA ASP A 118 -15.99 -13.33 -0.52
C ASP A 118 -17.12 -12.35 -0.10
N GLY A 119 -17.45 -12.33 1.20
CA GLY A 119 -18.48 -11.46 1.78
C GLY A 119 -18.02 -10.06 2.17
N LEU A 120 -16.76 -9.68 1.92
CA LEU A 120 -16.18 -8.41 2.42
C LEU A 120 -16.74 -7.17 1.70
N ASN A 121 -17.35 -7.33 0.51
CA ASN A 121 -17.81 -6.23 -0.35
C ASN A 121 -16.73 -5.14 -0.59
N LYS A 122 -15.46 -5.55 -0.66
CA LYS A 122 -14.30 -4.69 -0.95
C LYS A 122 -13.44 -5.34 -2.03
N VAL A 123 -12.62 -4.55 -2.71
CA VAL A 123 -11.65 -5.09 -3.67
C VAL A 123 -10.59 -5.87 -2.88
N ILE A 124 -10.30 -7.09 -3.34
CA ILE A 124 -9.22 -7.92 -2.79
C ILE A 124 -8.09 -7.87 -3.82
N GLY A 125 -6.89 -7.49 -3.41
CA GLY A 125 -5.74 -7.37 -4.28
C GLY A 125 -4.58 -8.27 -3.84
N GLU A 126 -3.69 -8.50 -4.80
CA GLU A 126 -2.38 -9.08 -4.55
C GLU A 126 -1.35 -8.15 -5.20
N ASN A 127 -0.69 -7.33 -4.39
CA ASN A 127 0.21 -6.24 -4.84
C ASN A 127 1.70 -6.58 -4.70
N GLU A 128 2.04 -7.72 -4.09
CA GLU A 128 3.40 -8.25 -4.06
C GLU A 128 3.38 -9.75 -4.37
N THR A 129 4.12 -10.15 -5.42
CA THR A 129 4.21 -11.53 -5.89
C THR A 129 5.67 -11.92 -6.13
N VAL A 130 5.95 -13.22 -6.12
CA VAL A 130 7.23 -13.75 -6.61
C VAL A 130 7.14 -14.06 -8.11
N SER A 131 8.26 -13.93 -8.83
CA SER A 131 8.38 -14.29 -10.27
C SER A 131 8.35 -15.80 -10.56
N VAL A 132 7.82 -16.64 -9.67
CA VAL A 132 7.87 -18.10 -9.82
C VAL A 132 6.47 -18.64 -10.05
N VAL A 133 6.37 -19.57 -11.00
CA VAL A 133 5.19 -20.27 -11.54
C VAL A 133 4.33 -20.96 -10.45
N GLN A 134 3.71 -20.17 -9.58
CA GLN A 134 2.76 -20.63 -8.57
C GLN A 134 1.42 -19.95 -8.83
N PRO A 135 0.28 -20.65 -8.65
CA PRO A 135 -1.02 -20.04 -8.84
C PRO A 135 -1.24 -18.96 -7.77
N THR A 136 -1.21 -17.70 -8.21
CA THR A 136 -1.46 -16.52 -7.38
C THR A 136 -2.96 -16.30 -7.21
N CYS A 137 -3.39 -15.54 -6.19
CA CYS A 137 -4.80 -15.22 -6.00
C CYS A 137 -5.40 -14.53 -7.22
N CYS A 138 -4.61 -13.75 -7.96
CA CYS A 138 -5.06 -13.10 -9.17
C CYS A 138 -5.23 -14.02 -10.40
N THR A 139 -4.73 -15.26 -10.36
CA THR A 139 -4.98 -16.26 -11.42
C THR A 139 -6.27 -17.04 -11.25
N VAL A 140 -6.92 -16.97 -10.07
CA VAL A 140 -8.16 -17.69 -9.80
C VAL A 140 -9.37 -16.85 -10.25
N ARG A 141 -9.85 -17.10 -11.47
CA ARG A 141 -11.10 -16.52 -11.99
C ARG A 141 -12.31 -17.18 -11.33
N ARG A 142 -13.03 -16.47 -10.45
CA ARG A 142 -14.42 -16.78 -10.09
C ARG A 142 -15.35 -15.68 -10.60
N PRO A 143 -16.57 -16.00 -11.10
CA PRO A 143 -17.52 -14.99 -11.54
C PRO A 143 -17.95 -14.11 -10.35
N GLY A 144 -17.73 -12.79 -10.44
CA GLY A 144 -18.26 -11.81 -9.48
C GLY A 144 -17.25 -11.14 -8.56
N ILE A 145 -16.03 -11.65 -8.43
CA ILE A 145 -14.96 -11.03 -7.64
C ILE A 145 -13.67 -10.97 -8.48
N SER A 146 -13.14 -9.77 -8.67
CA SER A 146 -11.89 -9.55 -9.39
C SER A 146 -10.76 -9.26 -8.41
N CYS A 147 -9.71 -10.06 -8.45
CA CYS A 147 -8.42 -9.72 -7.86
C CYS A 147 -7.72 -8.70 -8.77
N LEU A 148 -7.18 -7.62 -8.20
CA LEU A 148 -6.37 -6.64 -8.93
C LEU A 148 -4.89 -6.88 -8.61
N LEU A 149 -4.08 -7.09 -9.65
CA LEU A 149 -2.63 -6.96 -9.55
C LEU A 149 -2.30 -5.46 -9.57
N ALA A 150 -1.81 -4.94 -8.44
CA ALA A 150 -1.33 -3.58 -8.35
C ALA A 150 0.20 -3.61 -8.20
N GLU A 151 0.93 -3.32 -9.28
CA GLU A 151 2.38 -3.14 -9.18
C GLU A 151 2.65 -1.77 -8.51
N LEU A 152 3.41 -1.80 -7.42
CA LEU A 152 3.66 -0.72 -6.47
C LEU A 152 3.90 0.65 -7.11
N CYS A 153 3.08 1.63 -6.73
CA CYS A 153 3.46 3.04 -6.76
C CYS A 153 3.81 3.48 -5.32
N THR A 154 4.85 2.90 -4.74
CA THR A 154 5.36 3.33 -3.44
C THR A 154 6.12 4.65 -3.60
N ILE A 155 5.64 5.73 -2.98
CA ILE A 155 6.47 6.92 -2.79
C ILE A 155 7.48 6.61 -1.68
N THR A 156 8.60 5.99 -2.06
CA THR A 156 9.75 5.86 -1.18
C THR A 156 10.53 7.18 -1.19
N LEU A 157 10.42 7.99 -0.14
CA LEU A 157 11.31 9.13 0.04
C LEU A 157 12.70 8.63 0.47
N THR A 158 13.51 8.19 -0.49
CA THR A 158 14.94 7.98 -0.25
C THR A 158 15.62 9.34 -0.13
N THR A 159 16.24 9.62 1.01
CA THR A 159 17.16 10.76 1.12
C THR A 159 18.29 10.60 0.12
N PRO A 160 18.66 11.64 -0.67
CA PRO A 160 19.77 11.54 -1.60
C PRO A 160 21.07 11.35 -0.83
N SER A 161 21.70 10.17 -0.99
CA SER A 161 23.11 9.97 -0.63
C SER A 161 24.00 10.73 -1.62
N PRO A 162 25.07 11.42 -1.18
CA PRO A 162 25.94 12.14 -2.09
C PRO A 162 26.68 11.16 -3.02
N ARG A 163 26.33 11.25 -4.30
CA ARG A 163 27.07 10.86 -5.52
C ARG A 163 28.34 10.02 -5.29
N ASN A 164 28.29 8.77 -5.76
CA ASN A 164 29.45 8.17 -6.41
C ASN A 164 29.08 7.87 -7.86
N THR A 165 29.75 8.55 -8.77
CA THR A 165 29.55 8.50 -10.22
C THR A 165 30.06 7.17 -10.77
N GLN A 166 29.22 6.37 -11.44
CA GLN A 166 29.57 5.61 -12.65
C GLN A 166 28.31 5.38 -13.52
N PRO A 167 28.43 5.45 -14.86
CA PRO A 167 27.29 5.28 -15.76
C PRO A 167 27.14 3.82 -16.15
N GLU A 168 25.99 3.20 -15.86
CA GLU A 168 25.64 1.91 -16.46
C GLU A 168 24.40 2.06 -17.35
N HIS A 169 24.56 1.55 -18.57
CA HIS A 169 23.65 1.65 -19.70
C HIS A 169 22.29 1.00 -19.42
N CYS A 170 21.20 1.76 -19.59
CA CYS A 170 19.86 1.21 -19.69
C CYS A 170 19.63 0.69 -21.12
N GLY A 171 19.70 -0.62 -21.29
CA GLY A 171 19.31 -1.30 -22.52
C GLY A 171 17.78 -1.36 -22.63
N THR A 172 17.23 -0.70 -23.64
CA THR A 172 15.84 -0.84 -24.06
C THR A 172 15.60 -2.25 -24.59
N THR A 173 14.60 -2.96 -24.06
CA THR A 173 13.97 -4.06 -24.79
C THR A 173 12.46 -3.89 -24.75
N SER A 174 11.93 -3.57 -25.93
CA SER A 174 10.51 -3.54 -26.27
C SER A 174 9.94 -4.96 -26.30
N CYS A 175 8.78 -5.17 -25.68
CA CYS A 175 7.88 -6.28 -26.03
C CYS A 175 6.59 -5.70 -26.61
N LEU A 176 6.71 -5.31 -27.88
CA LEU A 176 5.60 -5.14 -28.83
C LEU A 176 5.52 -6.45 -29.64
N GLY A 177 4.33 -7.03 -29.73
CA GLY A 177 3.98 -8.09 -30.69
C GLY A 177 3.20 -9.23 -30.05
N ALA A 178 2.11 -9.73 -30.61
CA ALA A 178 1.29 -9.32 -31.74
C ALA A 178 -0.05 -10.04 -31.59
N ALA A 179 -1.16 -9.31 -31.73
CA ALA A 179 -2.45 -9.92 -32.05
C ALA A 179 -2.57 -9.92 -33.58
N ALA A 180 -2.65 -11.09 -34.20
CA ALA A 180 -3.11 -11.25 -35.58
C ALA A 180 -3.71 -12.66 -35.77
N LEU A 181 -5.04 -12.66 -35.91
CA LEU A 181 -5.89 -13.47 -36.80
C LEU A 181 -5.28 -14.75 -37.40
N ASN A 182 -5.92 -15.89 -37.10
CA ASN A 182 -6.67 -16.70 -38.08
C ASN A 182 -7.70 -17.56 -37.37
#